data_AF-A0A6B0DUI3-F1
#
_entry.id   AF-A0A6B0DUI3-F1
#
_cell.length_a   1.000
_cell.length_b   1.000
_cell.length_c   1.000
_cell.angle_alpha   90.00
_cell.angle_beta   90.00
_cell.angle_gamma   90.00
#
_symmetry.space_group_name_H-M   'P 1'
#
loop_
_entity.id
_entity.type
_entity.pdbx_description
1 polymer ?
#
loop_
_entity_poly.entity_id
_entity_poly.type
_entity_poly.pdbx_seq_one_letter_code
_entity_poly.pdbx_strand_id
1 'polypeptide(L)'
;MWPRDNRQRLGGEILNNREALKLLYAYQQYLQACENGKQIYGPGYFKNILKNAEEYLKKPADHTVDLFRKNECVICGGPLPKTTMGDHLIALALNGKDVEYNKVPLCENCNKSKGKKDLLDWWFSKHHKLLELDPYVLAVYLKNKYRYFQEIGLLNEEADFSLEIAWIQAKNILGYLFKRYRLIFENKFKGGTWIEDQNISEKRRQIFEYLSQNEIIIGPLTMEWFVFKGIEYVKSLPLEKLEEMESKLLKAEVGAWGM
;
A
#
# COMPACT_ATOMS: atom_id res chain seq x y z
N MET A 1 -1.64 -9.19 -22.36
CA MET A 1 -2.32 -7.94 -22.73
C MET A 1 -3.75 -8.09 -22.24
N TRP A 2 -4.12 -7.44 -21.13
CA TRP A 2 -5.50 -7.48 -20.63
C TRP A 2 -6.38 -6.63 -21.57
N PRO A 3 -7.62 -7.04 -21.92
CA PRO A 3 -8.42 -6.30 -22.90
C PRO A 3 -8.70 -4.87 -22.44
N ARG A 4 -8.44 -3.90 -23.33
CA ARG A 4 -8.70 -2.45 -23.12
C ARG A 4 -10.17 -2.13 -22.81
N ASP A 5 -11.09 -3.05 -23.10
CA ASP A 5 -12.55 -2.90 -22.95
C ASP A 5 -13.05 -2.82 -21.51
N ASN A 6 -12.26 -3.26 -20.51
CA ASN A 6 -12.69 -3.20 -19.12
C ASN A 6 -12.62 -1.78 -18.50
N ARG A 7 -12.02 -0.80 -19.18
CA ARG A 7 -11.87 0.58 -18.68
C ARG A 7 -13.19 1.33 -18.54
N GLN A 8 -14.19 1.04 -19.38
CA GLN A 8 -15.52 1.66 -19.29
C GLN A 8 -16.30 1.28 -18.02
N ARG A 9 -15.96 0.16 -17.35
CA ARG A 9 -16.71 -0.33 -16.18
C ARG A 9 -16.32 0.32 -14.86
N LEU A 10 -15.25 1.12 -14.80
CA LEU A 10 -14.68 1.61 -13.54
C LEU A 10 -15.05 3.05 -13.16
N GLY A 11 -15.87 3.75 -13.96
CA GLY A 11 -16.65 4.92 -13.54
C GLY A 11 -15.89 6.08 -12.87
N GLY A 12 -14.56 6.16 -13.04
CA GLY A 12 -13.69 7.15 -12.43
C GLY A 12 -13.18 8.18 -13.43
N GLU A 13 -12.71 9.31 -12.91
CA GLU A 13 -11.94 10.30 -13.67
C GLU A 13 -10.73 9.61 -14.33
N ILE A 14 -10.60 9.75 -15.65
CA ILE A 14 -9.50 9.15 -16.41
C ILE A 14 -8.22 9.91 -16.05
N LEU A 15 -7.31 9.26 -15.32
CA LEU A 15 -6.03 9.84 -14.93
C LEU A 15 -5.03 9.72 -16.07
N ASN A 16 -4.12 10.68 -16.17
CA ASN A 16 -2.88 10.48 -16.91
C ASN A 16 -1.79 9.83 -16.02
N ASN A 17 -0.73 9.33 -16.66
CA ASN A 17 0.40 8.70 -15.97
C ASN A 17 0.99 9.59 -14.86
N ARG A 18 1.16 10.88 -15.12
CA ARG A 18 1.70 11.85 -14.15
C ARG A 18 0.83 11.94 -12.91
N GLU A 19 -0.48 12.04 -13.06
CA GLU A 19 -1.44 12.13 -11.96
C GLU A 19 -1.47 10.84 -11.13
N ALA A 20 -1.57 9.68 -11.79
CA ALA A 20 -1.59 8.39 -11.13
C ALA A 20 -0.32 8.17 -10.29
N LEU A 21 0.85 8.49 -10.84
CA LEU A 21 2.13 8.40 -10.11
C LEU A 21 2.19 9.33 -8.91
N LYS A 22 1.73 10.58 -9.03
CA LYS A 22 1.69 11.55 -7.92
C LYS A 22 0.78 11.09 -6.79
N LEU A 23 -0.39 10.57 -7.14
CA LEU A 23 -1.37 10.05 -6.18
C LEU A 23 -0.85 8.82 -5.44
N LEU A 24 -0.25 7.88 -6.16
CA LEU A 24 0.35 6.67 -5.58
C LEU A 24 1.56 6.99 -4.70
N TYR A 25 2.39 7.96 -5.09
CA TYR A 25 3.50 8.42 -4.27
C TYR A 25 3.00 9.05 -2.96
N ALA A 26 2.00 9.93 -3.06
CA ALA A 26 1.40 10.56 -1.89
C ALA A 26 0.75 9.53 -0.94
N TYR A 27 0.10 8.51 -1.49
CA TYR A 27 -0.47 7.41 -0.74
C TYR A 27 0.60 6.63 0.04
N GLN A 28 1.68 6.24 -0.65
CA GLN A 28 2.78 5.48 -0.05
C GLN A 28 3.44 6.25 1.10
N GLN A 29 3.74 7.54 0.90
CA GLN A 29 4.30 8.41 1.94
C GLN A 29 3.33 8.62 3.12
N TYR A 30 2.03 8.74 2.83
CA TYR A 30 1.00 8.87 3.87
C TYR A 30 0.94 7.61 4.76
N LEU A 31 1.01 6.41 4.17
CA LEU A 31 1.02 5.17 4.95
C LEU A 31 2.27 5.06 5.83
N GLN A 32 3.45 5.36 5.29
CA GLN A 32 4.69 5.37 6.07
C GLN A 32 4.62 6.37 7.22
N ALA A 33 4.05 7.56 7.00
CA ALA A 33 3.86 8.53 8.06
C ALA A 33 2.93 8.00 9.16
N CYS A 34 1.82 7.34 8.78
CA CYS A 34 0.90 6.76 9.74
C CYS A 34 1.56 5.65 10.58
N GLU A 35 2.37 4.81 9.96
CA GLU A 35 3.11 3.73 10.61
C GLU A 35 4.16 4.28 11.59
N ASN A 36 5.03 5.19 11.11
CA ASN A 36 6.08 5.81 11.92
C ASN A 36 5.52 6.63 13.08
N GLY A 37 4.46 7.40 12.82
CA GLY A 37 3.79 8.23 13.82
C GLY A 37 2.84 7.46 14.73
N LYS A 38 2.58 6.17 14.44
CA LYS A 38 1.59 5.33 15.13
C LYS A 38 0.21 6.01 15.25
N GLN A 39 -0.20 6.77 14.24
CA GLN A 39 -1.46 7.52 14.22
C GLN A 39 -2.00 7.72 12.80
N ILE A 40 -3.29 8.05 12.68
CA ILE A 40 -3.92 8.37 11.39
C ILE A 40 -3.96 9.88 11.22
N TYR A 41 -3.51 10.36 10.06
CA TYR A 41 -3.52 11.77 9.73
C TYR A 41 -4.77 12.17 8.93
N GLY A 42 -5.11 13.45 8.97
CA GLY A 42 -6.25 13.96 8.20
C GLY A 42 -5.98 14.05 6.70
N PRO A 43 -7.03 14.25 5.88
CA PRO A 43 -6.88 14.47 4.44
C PRO A 43 -6.01 15.69 4.10
N GLY A 44 -5.91 16.68 5.00
CA GLY A 44 -4.99 17.82 4.85
C GLY A 44 -3.52 17.41 4.78
N TYR A 45 -3.11 16.39 5.55
CA TYR A 45 -1.74 15.88 5.53
C TYR A 45 -1.42 15.21 4.20
N PHE A 46 -2.32 14.35 3.70
CA PHE A 46 -2.21 13.74 2.38
C PHE A 46 -2.12 14.79 1.26
N LYS A 47 -2.99 15.82 1.29
CA LYS A 47 -2.96 16.93 0.32
C LYS A 47 -1.61 17.66 0.32
N ASN A 48 -1.00 17.85 1.49
CA ASN A 48 0.30 18.49 1.60
C ASN A 48 1.43 17.64 0.97
N ILE A 49 1.39 16.32 1.15
CA ILE A 49 2.32 15.41 0.46
C ILE A 49 2.10 15.49 -1.05
N LEU A 50 0.85 15.38 -1.50
CA LEU A 50 0.48 15.38 -2.92
C LEU A 50 0.97 16.64 -3.65
N LYS A 51 0.90 17.81 -3.01
CA LYS A 51 1.40 19.08 -3.55
C LYS A 51 2.86 19.00 -3.98
N ASN A 52 3.67 18.23 -3.25
CA ASN A 52 5.11 18.12 -3.49
C ASN A 52 5.51 16.81 -4.20
N ALA A 53 4.57 15.88 -4.41
CA ALA A 53 4.84 14.52 -4.89
C ALA A 53 5.67 14.48 -6.19
N GLU A 54 5.38 15.37 -7.13
CA GLU A 54 6.08 15.41 -8.40
C GLU A 54 7.57 15.80 -8.26
N GLU A 55 7.88 16.74 -7.37
CA GLU A 55 9.27 17.13 -7.09
C GLU A 55 10.06 15.97 -6.47
N TYR A 56 9.41 15.12 -5.67
CA TYR A 56 10.04 13.93 -5.13
C TYR A 56 10.18 12.80 -6.16
N LEU A 57 9.21 12.63 -7.06
CA LEU A 57 9.26 11.64 -8.14
C LEU A 57 10.41 11.89 -9.12
N LYS A 58 10.81 13.15 -9.33
CA LYS A 58 11.99 13.52 -10.15
C LYS A 58 13.32 13.08 -9.52
N LYS A 59 13.37 12.94 -8.19
CA LYS A 59 14.59 12.56 -7.48
C LYS A 59 14.95 11.10 -7.76
N PRO A 60 16.24 10.72 -7.69
CA PRO A 60 16.64 9.33 -7.75
C PRO A 60 15.94 8.47 -6.70
N ALA A 61 15.78 7.17 -7.01
CA ALA A 61 15.39 6.20 -6.01
C ALA A 61 16.55 6.00 -5.02
N ASP A 62 16.26 6.22 -3.74
CA ASP A 62 17.18 6.25 -2.61
C ASP A 62 17.13 4.96 -1.78
N HIS A 63 16.02 4.22 -1.85
CA HIS A 63 15.82 3.01 -1.05
C HIS A 63 16.38 1.73 -1.67
N THR A 64 16.89 1.77 -2.91
CA THR A 64 17.42 0.58 -3.58
C THR A 64 18.49 -0.12 -2.74
N VAL A 65 19.45 0.65 -2.20
CA VAL A 65 20.52 0.11 -1.34
C VAL A 65 19.97 -0.56 -0.08
N ASP A 66 18.98 0.05 0.56
CA ASP A 66 18.37 -0.49 1.78
C ASP A 66 17.61 -1.79 1.50
N LEU A 67 16.96 -1.91 0.34
CA LEU A 67 16.32 -3.15 -0.08
C LEU A 67 17.35 -4.28 -0.26
N PHE A 68 18.48 -4.02 -0.90
CA PHE A 68 19.53 -5.03 -1.07
C PHE A 68 20.21 -5.44 0.25
N ARG A 69 20.31 -4.54 1.23
CA ARG A 69 20.86 -4.85 2.56
C ARG A 69 20.06 -5.89 3.35
N LYS A 70 18.75 -6.02 3.10
CA LYS A 70 17.91 -7.04 3.75
C LYS A 70 18.29 -8.47 3.34
N ASN A 71 19.01 -8.62 2.22
CA ASN A 71 19.46 -9.91 1.68
C ASN A 71 18.33 -10.95 1.49
N GLU A 72 17.12 -10.45 1.20
CA GLU A 72 15.91 -11.24 0.99
C GLU A 72 15.18 -10.76 -0.26
N CYS A 73 14.36 -11.62 -0.84
CA CYS A 73 13.49 -11.28 -1.94
C CYS A 73 12.42 -10.30 -1.47
N VAL A 74 12.35 -9.11 -2.08
CA VAL A 74 11.38 -8.07 -1.67
C VAL A 74 9.92 -8.40 -1.99
N ILE A 75 9.68 -9.56 -2.61
CA ILE A 75 8.35 -10.05 -2.97
C ILE A 75 7.91 -11.18 -2.05
N CYS A 76 8.77 -12.18 -1.81
CA CYS A 76 8.39 -13.37 -1.04
C CYS A 76 9.12 -13.54 0.28
N GLY A 77 10.07 -12.66 0.63
CA GLY A 77 10.95 -12.81 1.81
C GLY A 77 11.92 -13.99 1.73
N GLY A 78 11.91 -14.76 0.64
CA GLY A 78 12.81 -15.90 0.45
C GLY A 78 14.27 -15.47 0.25
N PRO A 79 15.23 -16.38 0.45
CA PRO A 79 16.64 -16.06 0.31
C PRO A 79 17.00 -15.66 -1.12
N LEU A 80 17.94 -14.73 -1.25
CA LEU A 80 18.48 -14.33 -2.53
C LEU A 80 19.53 -15.34 -3.05
N PRO A 81 19.60 -15.58 -4.37
CA PRO A 81 20.71 -16.31 -4.98
C PRO A 81 22.03 -15.61 -4.68
N LYS A 82 23.09 -16.36 -4.40
CA LYS A 82 24.44 -15.81 -4.10
C LYS A 82 25.01 -14.91 -5.21
N THR A 83 24.48 -15.03 -6.43
CA THR A 83 24.92 -14.31 -7.63
C THR A 83 23.89 -13.30 -8.14
N THR A 84 22.80 -13.04 -7.41
CA THR A 84 21.76 -12.12 -7.92
C THR A 84 22.30 -10.69 -7.97
N MET A 85 22.14 -10.04 -9.12
CA MET A 85 22.36 -8.60 -9.26
C MET A 85 21.03 -7.82 -9.12
N GLY A 86 19.96 -8.49 -8.70
CA GLY A 86 18.59 -7.97 -8.74
C GLY A 86 17.92 -8.10 -10.11
N ASP A 87 16.62 -7.80 -10.15
CA ASP A 87 15.82 -7.77 -11.37
C ASP A 87 15.31 -6.36 -11.67
N HIS A 88 15.13 -6.04 -12.95
CA HIS A 88 14.68 -4.72 -13.38
C HIS A 88 13.21 -4.49 -13.06
N LEU A 89 12.88 -3.41 -12.35
CA LEU A 89 11.51 -2.96 -12.07
C LEU A 89 10.76 -2.67 -13.37
N ILE A 90 11.40 -1.93 -14.28
CA ILE A 90 10.97 -1.74 -15.65
C ILE A 90 11.79 -2.66 -16.53
N ALA A 91 11.13 -3.62 -17.17
CA ALA A 91 11.81 -4.62 -17.99
C ALA A 91 12.62 -3.98 -19.13
N LEU A 92 13.80 -4.52 -19.45
CA LEU A 92 14.62 -4.07 -20.59
C LEU A 92 13.85 -4.13 -21.93
N ALA A 93 12.98 -5.14 -22.08
CA ALA A 93 12.11 -5.28 -23.25
C ALA A 93 11.09 -4.13 -23.41
N LEU A 94 10.87 -3.34 -22.36
CA LEU A 94 10.03 -2.15 -22.36
C LEU A 94 10.88 -0.87 -22.40
N ASN A 95 12.13 -0.93 -22.87
CA ASN A 95 13.12 0.16 -22.81
C ASN A 95 13.51 0.59 -21.38
N GLY A 96 13.37 -0.31 -20.40
CA GLY A 96 13.98 -0.12 -19.08
C GLY A 96 15.51 -0.04 -19.20
N LYS A 97 16.16 0.78 -18.36
CA LYS A 97 17.61 0.93 -18.33
C LYS A 97 18.27 -0.13 -17.44
N ASP A 98 19.43 -0.63 -17.85
CA ASP A 98 20.26 -1.50 -17.01
C ASP A 98 21.12 -0.67 -16.05
N VAL A 99 20.49 -0.18 -14.99
CA VAL A 99 21.07 0.72 -13.99
C VAL A 99 20.62 0.32 -12.60
N GLU A 100 21.46 0.56 -11.60
CA GLU A 100 21.26 0.08 -10.23
C GLU A 100 19.90 0.50 -9.65
N TYR A 101 19.50 1.75 -9.87
CA TYR A 101 18.25 2.27 -9.34
C TYR A 101 16.99 1.66 -9.99
N ASN A 102 17.11 0.99 -11.15
CA ASN A 102 16.02 0.24 -11.78
C ASN A 102 15.99 -1.22 -11.31
N LYS A 103 16.84 -1.64 -10.36
CA LYS A 103 16.91 -3.02 -9.87
C LYS A 103 16.35 -3.14 -8.46
N VAL A 104 15.75 -4.30 -8.18
CA VAL A 104 15.37 -4.73 -6.83
C VAL A 104 15.78 -6.18 -6.57
N PRO A 105 16.06 -6.56 -5.32
CA PRO A 105 16.46 -7.93 -5.00
C PRO A 105 15.27 -8.89 -5.13
N LEU A 106 15.30 -9.74 -6.17
CA LEU A 106 14.36 -10.84 -6.36
C LEU A 106 15.07 -12.18 -6.28
N CYS A 107 14.39 -13.18 -5.71
CA CYS A 107 14.83 -14.58 -5.85
C CYS A 107 14.60 -15.07 -7.28
N GLU A 108 15.29 -16.15 -7.66
CA GLU A 108 15.21 -16.72 -9.01
C GLU A 108 13.78 -17.10 -9.41
N ASN A 109 13.01 -17.66 -8.49
CA ASN A 109 11.62 -18.04 -8.72
C ASN A 109 10.72 -16.83 -9.01
N CYS A 110 10.83 -15.76 -8.20
CA CYS A 110 10.06 -14.53 -8.41
C CYS A 110 10.48 -13.84 -9.71
N ASN A 111 11.79 -13.73 -9.95
CA ASN A 111 12.33 -13.13 -11.17
C ASN A 111 11.82 -13.86 -12.43
N LYS A 112 12.00 -15.19 -12.48
CA LYS A 112 11.51 -16.03 -13.57
C LYS A 112 10.00 -15.92 -13.76
N SER A 113 9.23 -15.87 -12.66
CA SER A 113 7.78 -15.70 -12.74
C SER A 113 7.36 -14.31 -13.22
N LYS A 114 8.15 -13.26 -12.99
CA LYS A 114 7.89 -11.90 -13.47
C LYS A 114 8.15 -11.79 -14.97
N GLY A 115 9.27 -12.33 -15.43
CA GLY A 115 9.63 -12.32 -16.85
C GLY A 115 9.68 -10.90 -17.41
N LYS A 116 8.96 -10.66 -18.51
CA LYS A 116 8.96 -9.36 -19.22
C LYS A 116 7.91 -8.35 -18.71
N LYS A 117 7.15 -8.70 -17.68
CA LYS A 117 6.09 -7.83 -17.15
C LYS A 117 6.70 -6.71 -16.30
N ASP A 118 6.05 -5.56 -16.33
CA ASP A 118 6.24 -4.51 -15.34
C ASP A 118 5.91 -5.03 -13.93
N LEU A 119 6.52 -4.47 -12.88
CA LEU A 119 6.31 -4.88 -11.49
C LEU A 119 4.81 -4.94 -11.12
N LEU A 120 4.06 -3.85 -11.34
CA LEU A 120 2.66 -3.81 -10.91
C LEU A 120 1.77 -4.68 -11.79
N ASP A 121 2.04 -4.74 -13.08
CA ASP A 121 1.35 -5.67 -14.00
C ASP A 121 1.51 -7.12 -13.54
N TRP A 122 2.74 -7.50 -13.17
CA TRP A 122 3.04 -8.83 -12.66
C TRP A 122 2.36 -9.07 -11.31
N TRP A 123 2.51 -8.14 -10.38
CA TRP A 123 1.95 -8.20 -9.02
C TRP A 123 0.44 -8.46 -9.04
N PHE A 124 -0.30 -7.65 -9.80
CA PHE A 124 -1.75 -7.81 -9.92
C PHE A 124 -2.14 -9.05 -10.72
N SER A 125 -1.32 -9.51 -11.68
CA SER A 125 -1.56 -10.78 -12.39
C SER A 125 -1.43 -12.02 -11.50
N LYS A 126 -0.83 -11.87 -10.31
CA LYS A 126 -0.76 -12.89 -9.26
C LYS A 126 -1.85 -12.72 -8.20
N HIS A 127 -2.80 -11.82 -8.43
CA HIS A 127 -3.89 -11.48 -7.51
C HIS A 127 -3.44 -10.85 -6.18
N HIS A 128 -2.18 -10.38 -6.09
CA HIS A 128 -1.71 -9.62 -4.95
C HIS A 128 -2.37 -8.23 -4.91
N LYS A 129 -2.47 -7.67 -3.71
CA LYS A 129 -3.05 -6.34 -3.44
C LYS A 129 -1.94 -5.31 -3.28
N LEU A 130 -2.23 -4.04 -3.54
CA LEU A 130 -1.26 -2.96 -3.42
C LEU A 130 -0.72 -2.84 -1.98
N LEU A 131 -1.58 -3.03 -0.97
CA LEU A 131 -1.20 -2.95 0.45
C LEU A 131 -0.22 -4.05 0.89
N GLU A 132 -0.13 -5.15 0.13
CA GLU A 132 0.83 -6.23 0.41
C GLU A 132 2.23 -5.94 -0.12
N LEU A 133 2.38 -4.93 -1.00
CA LEU A 133 3.67 -4.57 -1.59
C LEU A 133 4.46 -3.71 -0.59
N ASP A 134 5.72 -4.07 -0.35
CA ASP A 134 6.61 -3.27 0.51
C ASP A 134 6.60 -1.80 0.05
N PRO A 135 6.28 -0.84 0.95
CA PRO A 135 6.19 0.58 0.61
C PRO A 135 7.46 1.16 -0.02
N TYR A 136 8.65 0.65 0.33
CA TYR A 136 9.91 1.06 -0.28
C TYR A 136 10.05 0.53 -1.71
N VAL A 137 9.60 -0.70 -1.97
CA VAL A 137 9.56 -1.25 -3.35
C VAL A 137 8.64 -0.39 -4.22
N LEU A 138 7.46 -0.05 -3.71
CA LEU A 138 6.53 0.84 -4.41
C LEU A 138 7.16 2.22 -4.66
N ALA A 139 7.85 2.81 -3.67
CA ALA A 139 8.51 4.10 -3.83
C ALA A 139 9.60 4.07 -4.93
N VAL A 140 10.46 3.03 -4.94
CA VAL A 140 11.49 2.85 -5.97
C VAL A 140 10.84 2.67 -7.34
N TYR A 141 9.79 1.84 -7.44
CA TYR A 141 9.05 1.64 -8.69
C TYR A 141 8.46 2.94 -9.22
N LEU A 142 7.75 3.72 -8.41
CA LEU A 142 7.08 4.95 -8.85
C LEU A 142 8.08 6.00 -9.38
N LYS A 143 9.23 6.18 -8.70
CA LYS A 143 10.30 7.08 -9.15
C LYS A 143 10.89 6.63 -10.49
N ASN A 144 11.11 5.33 -10.67
CA ASN A 144 11.59 4.78 -11.94
C ASN A 144 10.57 4.93 -13.06
N LYS A 145 9.30 4.63 -12.78
CA LYS A 145 8.21 4.71 -13.77
C LYS A 145 7.97 6.15 -14.22
N TYR A 146 8.07 7.13 -13.31
CA TYR A 146 8.03 8.56 -13.65
C TYR A 146 9.14 8.94 -14.62
N ARG A 147 10.40 8.58 -14.31
CA ARG A 147 11.56 8.85 -15.17
C ARG A 147 11.41 8.21 -16.54
N TYR A 148 10.99 6.95 -16.57
CA TYR A 148 10.74 6.23 -17.80
C TYR A 148 9.73 6.97 -18.68
N PHE A 149 8.53 7.27 -18.17
CA PHE A 149 7.53 8.01 -18.93
C PHE A 149 7.95 9.42 -19.32
N GLN A 150 8.77 10.07 -18.50
CA GLN A 150 9.34 11.37 -18.84
C GLN A 150 10.26 11.26 -20.07
N GLU A 151 11.14 10.25 -20.09
CA GLU A 151 12.10 10.02 -21.18
C GLU A 151 11.42 9.66 -22.50
N ILE A 152 10.32 8.90 -22.46
CA ILE A 152 9.58 8.48 -23.66
C ILE A 152 8.37 9.36 -23.97
N GLY A 153 8.17 10.46 -23.24
CA GLY A 153 7.11 11.43 -23.51
C GLY A 153 5.68 11.00 -23.17
N LEU A 154 5.47 9.98 -22.33
CA LEU A 154 4.16 9.43 -21.99
C LEU A 154 3.55 9.95 -20.67
N LEU A 155 4.17 10.92 -19.99
CA LEU A 155 3.67 11.43 -18.70
C LEU A 155 2.24 11.97 -18.76
N ASN A 156 1.85 12.61 -19.86
CA ASN A 156 0.55 13.24 -20.02
C ASN A 156 -0.46 12.35 -20.77
N GLU A 157 -0.05 11.15 -21.16
CA GLU A 157 -0.92 10.16 -21.76
C GLU A 157 -1.76 9.47 -20.67
N GLU A 158 -2.85 8.83 -21.09
CA GLU A 158 -3.71 8.00 -20.23
C GLU A 158 -2.87 7.05 -19.37
N ALA A 159 -3.25 6.91 -18.11
CA ALA A 159 -2.51 6.11 -17.16
C ALA A 159 -2.39 4.65 -17.62
N ASP A 160 -1.20 4.07 -17.44
CA ASP A 160 -1.02 2.62 -17.58
C ASP A 160 -2.04 1.90 -16.69
N PHE A 161 -2.64 0.83 -17.22
CA PHE A 161 -3.72 0.09 -16.55
C PHE A 161 -3.35 -0.39 -15.14
N SER A 162 -2.10 -0.79 -14.90
CA SER A 162 -1.65 -1.15 -13.55
C SER A 162 -1.58 0.03 -12.59
N LEU A 163 -1.28 1.24 -13.06
CA LEU A 163 -1.32 2.45 -12.24
C LEU A 163 -2.77 2.80 -11.88
N GLU A 164 -3.72 2.61 -12.81
CA GLU A 164 -5.15 2.78 -12.53
C GLU A 164 -5.63 1.80 -11.45
N ILE A 165 -5.32 0.50 -11.60
CA ILE A 165 -5.67 -0.52 -10.60
C ILE A 165 -5.07 -0.19 -9.24
N ALA A 166 -3.79 0.19 -9.21
CA ALA A 166 -3.13 0.59 -7.98
C ALA A 166 -3.84 1.78 -7.33
N TRP A 167 -4.19 2.81 -8.12
CA TRP A 167 -4.86 3.99 -7.59
C TRP A 167 -6.25 3.66 -7.04
N ILE A 168 -7.02 2.80 -7.72
CA ILE A 168 -8.34 2.37 -7.22
C ILE A 168 -8.20 1.72 -5.83
N GLN A 169 -7.22 0.83 -5.67
CA GLN A 169 -6.95 0.20 -4.37
C GLN A 169 -6.51 1.23 -3.31
N ALA A 170 -5.59 2.13 -3.66
CA ALA A 170 -5.10 3.18 -2.77
C ALA A 170 -6.22 4.15 -2.34
N LYS A 171 -7.07 4.58 -3.28
CA LYS A 171 -8.21 5.48 -3.04
C LYS A 171 -9.20 4.88 -2.05
N ASN A 172 -9.51 3.59 -2.17
CA ASN A 172 -10.40 2.89 -1.24
C ASN A 172 -9.82 2.87 0.18
N ILE A 173 -8.52 2.60 0.31
CA ILE A 173 -7.81 2.60 1.59
C ILE A 173 -7.79 4.01 2.20
N LEU A 174 -7.47 5.04 1.41
CA LEU A 174 -7.51 6.44 1.86
C LEU A 174 -8.90 6.88 2.28
N GLY A 175 -9.95 6.50 1.54
CA GLY A 175 -11.33 6.79 1.88
C GLY A 175 -11.72 6.23 3.25
N TYR A 176 -11.32 4.99 3.53
CA TYR A 176 -11.48 4.37 4.84
C TYR A 176 -10.72 5.14 5.94
N LEU A 177 -9.44 5.43 5.72
CA LEU A 177 -8.59 6.11 6.71
C LEU A 177 -9.08 7.54 7.00
N PHE A 178 -9.54 8.28 5.99
CA PHE A 178 -10.06 9.63 6.18
C PHE A 178 -11.42 9.65 6.86
N LYS A 179 -12.32 8.72 6.51
CA LYS A 179 -13.58 8.55 7.26
C LYS A 179 -13.30 8.23 8.73
N ARG A 180 -12.30 7.39 8.99
CA ARG A 180 -11.87 7.05 10.35
C ARG A 180 -11.26 8.23 11.10
N TYR A 181 -10.34 8.98 10.47
CA TYR A 181 -9.81 10.22 11.02
C TYR A 181 -10.94 11.17 11.41
N ARG A 182 -11.91 11.34 10.51
CA ARG A 182 -13.10 12.17 10.75
C ARG A 182 -13.88 11.69 11.97
N LEU A 183 -14.15 10.38 12.11
CA LEU A 183 -14.83 9.84 13.30
C LEU A 183 -14.04 10.09 14.59
N ILE A 184 -12.72 9.85 14.58
CA ILE A 184 -11.86 10.07 15.75
C ILE A 184 -11.87 11.56 16.14
N PHE A 185 -11.79 12.48 15.18
CA PHE A 185 -11.72 13.92 15.44
C PHE A 185 -13.09 14.55 15.72
N GLU A 186 -14.14 14.19 14.97
CA GLU A 186 -15.50 14.73 15.18
C GLU A 186 -16.12 14.22 16.49
N ASN A 187 -15.82 12.99 16.92
CA ASN A 187 -16.22 12.53 18.25
C ASN A 187 -15.44 13.25 19.36
N LYS A 188 -14.18 13.62 19.12
CA LYS A 188 -13.37 14.44 20.06
C LYS A 188 -13.80 15.91 20.12
N PHE A 189 -14.60 16.42 19.18
CA PHE A 189 -14.88 17.86 19.01
C PHE A 189 -16.36 18.27 19.16
N LYS A 190 -17.25 17.39 19.62
CA LYS A 190 -18.62 17.82 19.97
C LYS A 190 -18.62 18.57 21.30
N GLY A 191 -18.79 19.90 21.24
CA GLY A 191 -19.17 20.74 22.39
C GLY A 191 -18.07 21.59 23.05
N GLY A 192 -16.86 21.67 22.49
CA GLY A 192 -15.78 22.48 23.10
C GLY A 192 -15.09 21.82 24.31
N THR A 193 -15.41 20.55 24.58
CA THR A 193 -14.75 19.70 25.57
C THR A 193 -14.41 18.37 24.92
N TRP A 194 -13.27 17.77 25.30
CA TRP A 194 -12.89 16.41 24.90
C TRP A 194 -13.97 15.44 25.39
N ILE A 195 -14.82 14.96 24.49
CA ILE A 195 -15.74 13.86 24.80
C ILE A 195 -15.10 12.59 24.25
N GLU A 196 -14.58 11.75 25.14
CA GLU A 196 -14.37 10.35 24.80
C GLU A 196 -15.73 9.75 24.42
N ASP A 197 -15.83 9.20 23.21
CA ASP A 197 -16.96 8.34 22.86
C ASP A 197 -16.87 7.12 23.78
N GLN A 198 -17.63 7.16 24.88
CA GLN A 198 -17.60 6.12 25.91
C GLN A 198 -17.93 4.76 25.33
N ASN A 199 -18.68 4.67 24.23
CA ASN A 199 -19.02 3.41 23.58
C ASN A 199 -17.82 2.82 22.82
N ILE A 200 -17.05 3.66 22.12
CA ILE A 200 -15.83 3.23 21.43
C ILE A 200 -14.74 2.86 22.45
N SER A 201 -14.61 3.67 23.50
CA SER A 201 -13.63 3.45 24.58
C SER A 201 -13.96 2.16 25.33
N GLU A 202 -15.23 1.92 25.61
CA GLU A 202 -15.71 0.70 26.24
C GLU A 202 -15.50 -0.53 25.35
N LYS A 203 -15.83 -0.46 24.06
CA LYS A 203 -15.55 -1.55 23.12
C LYS A 203 -14.06 -1.87 23.02
N ARG A 204 -13.22 -0.84 22.94
CA ARG A 204 -11.76 -1.00 22.93
C ARG A 204 -11.28 -1.62 24.22
N ARG A 205 -11.78 -1.17 25.37
CA ARG A 205 -11.44 -1.71 26.68
C ARG A 205 -11.81 -3.19 26.76
N GLN A 206 -13.05 -3.55 26.40
CA GLN A 206 -13.52 -4.93 26.38
C GLN A 206 -12.67 -5.84 25.47
N ILE A 207 -12.29 -5.35 24.30
CA ILE A 207 -11.45 -6.08 23.35
C ILE A 207 -10.02 -6.21 23.88
N PHE A 208 -9.46 -5.14 24.44
CA PHE A 208 -8.12 -5.15 25.02
C PHE A 208 -8.02 -6.08 26.23
N GLU A 209 -9.00 -6.03 27.14
CA GLU A 209 -9.09 -6.92 28.29
C GLU A 209 -9.19 -8.38 27.85
N TYR A 210 -10.06 -8.68 26.87
CA TYR A 210 -10.22 -10.03 26.33
C TYR A 210 -8.92 -10.55 25.69
N LEU A 211 -8.25 -9.74 24.87
CA LEU A 211 -6.99 -10.16 24.24
C LEU A 211 -5.86 -10.31 25.27
N SER A 212 -5.79 -9.44 26.27
CA SER A 212 -4.79 -9.51 27.34
C SER A 212 -4.95 -10.77 28.20
N GLN A 213 -6.19 -11.17 28.50
CA GLN A 213 -6.49 -12.42 29.20
C GLN A 213 -6.06 -13.66 28.40
N ASN A 214 -5.94 -13.55 27.09
CA ASN A 214 -5.47 -14.60 26.19
C ASN A 214 -4.00 -14.41 25.75
N GLU A 215 -3.27 -13.48 26.38
CA GLU A 215 -1.86 -13.18 26.11
C GLU A 215 -1.58 -12.75 24.65
N ILE A 216 -2.54 -12.10 23.99
CA ILE A 216 -2.42 -11.67 22.59
C ILE A 216 -2.07 -10.19 22.49
N ILE A 217 -1.02 -9.91 21.72
CA ILE A 217 -0.60 -8.55 21.37
C ILE A 217 -0.92 -8.33 19.89
N ILE A 218 -1.59 -7.22 19.57
CA ILE A 218 -1.95 -6.86 18.20
C ILE A 218 -1.50 -5.44 17.86
N GLY A 219 -1.31 -5.18 16.57
CA GLY A 219 -1.00 -3.86 16.07
C GLY A 219 -2.17 -2.88 16.26
N PRO A 220 -1.90 -1.56 16.26
CA PRO A 220 -2.93 -0.54 16.43
C PRO A 220 -4.01 -0.61 15.34
N LEU A 221 -3.65 -0.95 14.10
CA LEU A 221 -4.60 -1.10 12.98
C LEU A 221 -5.57 -2.29 13.17
N THR A 222 -5.09 -3.40 13.75
CA THR A 222 -5.92 -4.58 14.05
C THR A 222 -6.83 -4.31 15.23
N MET A 223 -6.33 -3.66 16.28
CA MET A 223 -7.13 -3.22 17.43
C MET A 223 -8.27 -2.32 16.96
N GLU A 224 -7.92 -1.35 16.14
CA GLU A 224 -8.83 -0.45 15.46
C GLU A 224 -9.89 -1.17 14.60
N TRP A 225 -9.53 -2.29 13.97
CA TRP A 225 -10.45 -3.09 13.18
C TRP A 225 -11.38 -3.94 14.04
N PHE A 226 -10.86 -4.54 15.11
CA PHE A 226 -11.64 -5.27 16.10
C PHE A 226 -12.68 -4.39 16.79
N VAL A 227 -12.33 -3.15 17.13
CA VAL A 227 -13.28 -2.17 17.70
C VAL A 227 -14.46 -1.93 16.76
N PHE A 228 -14.23 -1.95 15.44
CA PHE A 228 -15.29 -1.82 14.44
C PHE A 228 -16.18 -3.06 14.36
N LYS A 229 -15.59 -4.26 14.38
CA LYS A 229 -16.35 -5.53 14.32
C LYS A 229 -17.08 -5.86 15.63
N GLY A 230 -16.60 -5.34 16.75
CA GLY A 230 -17.16 -5.54 18.08
C GLY A 230 -16.62 -6.80 18.76
N ILE A 231 -16.78 -6.85 20.08
CA ILE A 231 -16.19 -7.88 20.95
C ILE A 231 -16.66 -9.31 20.62
N GLU A 232 -17.93 -9.48 20.25
CA GLU A 232 -18.47 -10.82 19.93
C GLU A 232 -17.83 -11.41 18.67
N TYR A 233 -17.47 -10.56 17.70
CA TYR A 233 -16.67 -10.99 16.56
C TYR A 233 -15.28 -11.44 16.98
N VAL A 234 -14.59 -10.67 17.81
CA VAL A 234 -13.24 -11.02 18.31
C VAL A 234 -13.24 -12.36 19.04
N LYS A 235 -14.25 -12.59 19.90
CA LYS A 235 -14.44 -13.84 20.64
C LYS A 235 -14.69 -15.06 19.74
N SER A 236 -15.22 -14.85 18.54
CA SER A 236 -15.46 -15.91 17.56
C SER A 236 -14.23 -16.33 16.76
N LEU A 237 -13.11 -15.61 16.88
CA LEU A 237 -11.91 -15.89 16.11
C LEU A 237 -11.08 -16.98 16.78
N PRO A 238 -10.41 -17.84 15.98
CA PRO A 238 -9.37 -18.73 16.50
C PRO A 238 -8.13 -17.89 16.85
N LEU A 239 -8.11 -17.43 18.10
CA LEU A 239 -7.14 -16.49 18.65
C LEU A 239 -5.69 -17.00 18.57
N GLU A 240 -5.47 -18.31 18.59
CA GLU A 240 -4.16 -18.93 18.43
C GLU A 240 -3.54 -18.78 17.02
N LYS A 241 -4.33 -18.29 16.06
CA LYS A 241 -3.90 -18.01 14.68
C LYS A 241 -3.85 -16.51 14.38
N LEU A 242 -3.96 -15.65 15.39
CA LEU A 242 -4.18 -14.21 15.18
C LEU A 242 -3.03 -13.51 14.47
N GLU A 243 -1.78 -13.89 14.70
CA GLU A 243 -0.63 -13.34 13.96
C GLU A 243 -0.67 -13.70 12.46
N GLU A 244 -1.05 -14.94 12.15
CA GLU A 244 -1.27 -15.38 10.76
C GLU A 244 -2.52 -14.70 10.16
N MET A 245 -3.51 -14.40 11.01
CA MET A 245 -4.73 -13.70 10.64
C MET A 245 -4.54 -12.19 10.52
N GLU A 246 -3.67 -11.49 11.25
CA GLU A 246 -3.42 -10.05 11.02
C GLU A 246 -2.97 -9.83 9.57
N SER A 247 -2.07 -10.68 9.10
CA SER A 247 -1.65 -10.70 7.70
C SER A 247 -2.81 -11.04 6.75
N LYS A 248 -3.71 -11.97 7.10
CA LYS A 248 -4.86 -12.38 6.26
C LYS A 248 -6.09 -11.49 6.36
N LEU A 249 -6.31 -10.77 7.45
CA LEU A 249 -7.45 -9.91 7.74
C LEU A 249 -7.30 -8.57 7.02
N LEU A 250 -6.07 -8.04 7.00
CA LEU A 250 -5.66 -6.97 6.08
C LEU A 250 -5.85 -7.39 4.60
N LYS A 251 -5.72 -8.68 4.28
CA LYS A 251 -5.92 -9.24 2.92
C LYS A 251 -7.40 -9.53 2.58
N ALA A 252 -8.20 -9.98 3.55
CA ALA A 252 -9.58 -10.41 3.36
C ALA A 252 -10.56 -9.23 3.22
N GLU A 253 -10.33 -8.12 3.92
CA GLU A 253 -11.20 -6.94 3.76
C GLU A 253 -10.94 -6.17 2.45
N VAL A 254 -9.79 -6.32 1.80
CA VAL A 254 -9.60 -5.81 0.42
C VAL A 254 -10.31 -6.74 -0.60
N GLY A 255 -10.67 -7.96 -0.21
CA GLY A 255 -11.44 -8.91 -1.02
C GLY A 255 -12.96 -8.82 -0.85
N ALA A 256 -13.44 -8.57 0.38
CA ALA A 256 -14.87 -8.57 0.70
C ALA A 256 -15.65 -7.34 0.18
N TRP A 257 -14.96 -6.28 -0.21
CA TRP A 257 -15.55 -5.06 -0.79
C TRP A 257 -15.28 -4.93 -2.30
N GLY A 258 -15.07 -6.08 -2.97
CA GLY A 258 -14.94 -6.19 -4.42
C GLY A 258 -16.27 -6.48 -5.10
N MET A 259 -17.15 -5.46 -5.18
CA MET A 259 -18.09 -5.16 -6.28
C MET A 259 -18.76 -3.82 -6.01
#